data_AF-A0A1Y1RH11-F1
#
_entry.id   AF-A0A1Y1RH11-F1
#
_cell.length_a   1.000
_cell.length_b   1.000
_cell.length_c   1.000
_cell.angle_alpha   90.00
_cell.angle_beta   90.00
_cell.angle_gamma   90.00
#
_symmetry.space_group_name_H-M   'P 1'
#
loop_
_entity.id
_entity.type
_entity.pdbx_description
1 polymer ?
#
loop_
_entity_poly.entity_id
_entity_poly.type
_entity_poly.pdbx_seq_one_letter_code
_entity_poly.pdbx_strand_id
1 'polypeptide(L)'
;IFGGSIVHPDVKGVIPLVPEPIIKQDGTNKNDCEHNAAKRFYKQVRSDHPHAGFIVVENSLHSNAPHIKDLTDLSMHYIIGAKKGDHRFLFQPVENADQAEEGKFDQTH
;
A
#
# COMPACT_ATOMS: atom_id res chain seq x y z
N ILE A 1 -0.13 -10.20 -13.04
CA ILE A 1 1.06 -10.58 -12.24
C ILE A 1 1.32 -9.49 -11.21
N PHE A 2 1.84 -9.86 -10.04
CA PHE A 2 2.32 -8.96 -9.02
C PHE A 2 3.85 -8.88 -9.15
N GLY A 3 4.44 -7.70 -9.07
CA GLY A 3 5.87 -7.53 -9.28
C GLY A 3 6.44 -6.41 -8.42
N GLY A 4 7.73 -6.49 -8.15
CA GLY A 4 8.44 -5.51 -7.34
C GLY A 4 9.90 -5.37 -7.76
N SER A 5 10.52 -4.29 -7.31
CA SER A 5 11.94 -4.03 -7.51
C SER A 5 12.54 -3.41 -6.26
N ILE A 6 13.79 -3.76 -5.96
CA ILE A 6 14.57 -3.15 -4.89
C ILE A 6 15.30 -1.94 -5.47
N VAL A 7 15.20 -0.81 -4.76
CA VAL A 7 15.92 0.43 -5.03
C VAL A 7 16.56 0.92 -3.73
N HIS A 8 17.63 1.71 -3.84
CA HIS A 8 18.27 2.36 -2.69
C HIS A 8 18.40 3.87 -3.00
N PRO A 9 18.07 4.77 -2.06
CA PRO A 9 18.05 6.21 -2.32
C PRO A 9 19.39 6.76 -2.82
N ASP A 10 20.50 6.22 -2.29
CA ASP A 10 21.85 6.67 -2.65
C ASP A 10 22.48 5.92 -3.83
N VAL A 11 21.81 4.89 -4.37
CA VAL A 11 22.35 4.07 -5.46
C VAL A 11 21.43 4.17 -6.68
N LYS A 12 22.00 4.60 -7.80
CA LYS A 12 21.30 4.67 -9.09
C LYS A 12 21.21 3.29 -9.75
N GLY A 13 20.56 2.35 -9.06
CA GLY A 13 20.38 0.96 -9.50
C GLY A 13 18.98 0.46 -9.17
N VAL A 14 18.47 -0.42 -10.02
CA VAL A 14 17.18 -1.09 -9.83
C VAL A 14 17.42 -2.58 -9.95
N ILE A 15 17.02 -3.34 -8.93
CA ILE A 15 17.12 -4.80 -8.92
C ILE A 15 15.70 -5.35 -9.05
N PRO A 16 15.31 -5.90 -10.22
CA PRO A 16 14.00 -6.52 -10.37
C PRO A 16 13.93 -7.80 -9.56
N LEU A 17 12.77 -8.06 -8.95
CA LEU A 17 12.46 -9.32 -8.28
C LEU A 17 11.65 -10.22 -9.21
N VAL A 18 11.71 -11.53 -8.97
CA VAL A 18 10.88 -12.50 -9.71
C VAL A 18 9.40 -12.19 -9.45
N PRO A 19 8.58 -11.95 -10.49
CA PRO A 19 7.19 -11.61 -10.30
C PRO A 19 6.35 -12.82 -9.85
N GLU A 20 5.28 -12.55 -9.11
CA GLU A 20 4.33 -13.54 -8.63
C GLU A 20 3.08 -13.58 -9.53
N PRO A 21 2.64 -14.75 -10.01
CA PRO A 21 1.40 -14.87 -10.78
C PRO A 21 0.15 -14.47 -9.97
N ILE A 22 -0.77 -13.74 -10.62
CA ILE A 22 -2.12 -13.48 -10.07
C ILE A 22 -3.05 -14.53 -10.68
N ILE A 23 -3.66 -15.37 -9.85
CA ILE A 23 -4.48 -16.51 -10.27
C ILE A 23 -5.94 -16.23 -9.91
N LYS A 24 -6.85 -16.34 -10.89
CA LYS A 24 -8.29 -16.01 -10.70
C LYS A 24 -9.01 -16.84 -9.63
N GLN A 25 -8.45 -17.98 -9.24
CA GLN A 25 -9.02 -18.86 -8.23
C GLN A 25 -8.64 -18.44 -6.80
N ASP A 26 -7.81 -17.41 -6.64
CA ASP A 26 -7.32 -16.94 -5.34
C ASP A 26 -8.25 -15.90 -4.68
N GLY A 27 -9.54 -15.81 -5.05
CA GLY A 27 -10.39 -14.76 -4.50
C GLY A 27 -11.87 -14.89 -4.81
N THR A 28 -12.71 -14.37 -3.91
CA THR A 28 -14.17 -14.29 -4.11
C THR A 28 -14.64 -12.86 -4.27
N ASN A 29 -13.90 -11.89 -3.74
CA ASN A 29 -14.19 -10.46 -3.82
C ASN A 29 -13.19 -9.73 -4.73
N LYS A 30 -13.56 -8.49 -5.06
CA LYS A 30 -12.71 -7.57 -5.82
C LYS A 30 -11.39 -7.35 -5.08
N ASN A 31 -10.27 -7.64 -5.75
CA ASN A 31 -8.88 -7.46 -5.31
C ASN A 31 -8.29 -8.54 -4.37
N ASP A 32 -9.01 -9.63 -4.09
CA ASP A 32 -8.48 -10.74 -3.27
C ASP A 32 -7.29 -11.45 -3.93
N CYS A 33 -7.35 -11.62 -5.26
CA CYS A 33 -6.30 -12.30 -6.02
C CYS A 33 -4.98 -11.53 -5.96
N GLU A 34 -5.06 -10.20 -6.04
CA GLU A 34 -3.94 -9.27 -5.93
C GLU A 34 -3.31 -9.34 -4.54
N HIS A 35 -4.14 -9.33 -3.50
CA HIS A 35 -3.67 -9.41 -2.12
C HIS A 35 -3.00 -10.75 -1.81
N ASN A 36 -3.57 -11.86 -2.28
CA ASN A 36 -2.98 -13.19 -2.12
C ASN A 36 -1.67 -13.34 -2.91
N ALA A 37 -1.57 -12.77 -4.10
CA ALA A 37 -0.31 -12.70 -4.83
C ALA A 37 0.74 -11.86 -4.07
N ALA A 38 0.37 -10.69 -3.54
CA ALA A 38 1.27 -9.86 -2.74
C ALA A 38 1.79 -10.62 -1.50
N LYS A 39 0.90 -11.32 -0.80
CA LYS A 39 1.26 -12.13 0.37
C LYS A 39 2.30 -13.21 0.04
N ARG A 40 2.12 -13.93 -1.07
CA ARG A 40 3.09 -14.95 -1.52
C ARG A 40 4.42 -14.31 -1.91
N PHE A 41 4.36 -13.21 -2.67
CA PHE A 41 5.51 -12.44 -3.09
C PHE A 41 6.37 -11.99 -1.90
N TYR A 42 5.78 -11.32 -0.90
CA TYR A 42 6.54 -10.81 0.24
C TYR A 42 7.09 -11.91 1.14
N LYS A 43 6.39 -13.05 1.28
CA LYS A 43 6.92 -14.23 1.97
C LYS A 43 8.17 -14.76 1.27
N GLN A 44 8.14 -14.85 -0.06
CA GLN A 44 9.29 -15.30 -0.84
C GLN A 44 10.46 -14.32 -0.69
N VAL A 45 10.21 -13.02 -0.84
CA VAL A 45 11.24 -11.97 -0.67
C VAL A 45 11.89 -12.02 0.72
N ARG A 46 11.10 -12.21 1.78
CA ARG A 46 11.65 -12.38 3.13
C ARG A 46 12.48 -13.65 3.28
N SER A 47 12.03 -14.75 2.68
CA SER A 47 12.76 -16.03 2.69
C SER A 47 14.11 -15.90 1.98
N ASP A 48 14.14 -15.22 0.83
CA ASP A 48 15.34 -15.05 0.01
C ASP A 48 16.31 -14.02 0.63
N HIS A 49 15.78 -13.05 1.38
CA HIS A 49 16.54 -11.96 1.99
C HIS A 49 16.20 -11.77 3.49
N PRO A 50 16.55 -12.74 4.35
CA PRO A 50 16.10 -12.76 5.76
C PRO A 50 16.64 -11.59 6.58
N HIS A 51 17.84 -11.10 6.25
CA HIS A 51 18.53 -10.04 7.01
C HIS A 51 18.35 -8.64 6.41
N ALA A 52 17.71 -8.52 5.25
CA ALA A 52 17.53 -7.21 4.60
C ALA A 52 16.43 -6.39 5.29
N GLY A 53 16.73 -5.12 5.54
CA GLY A 53 15.72 -4.14 5.92
C GLY A 53 14.96 -3.66 4.69
N PHE A 54 13.63 -3.78 4.69
CA PHE A 54 12.77 -3.34 3.59
C PHE A 54 11.82 -2.23 4.04
N ILE A 55 11.66 -1.24 3.17
CA ILE A 55 10.54 -0.29 3.18
C ILE A 55 9.73 -0.55 1.91
N VAL A 56 8.54 -1.13 2.06
CA VAL A 56 7.63 -1.43 0.96
C VAL A 56 6.90 -0.15 0.55
N VAL A 57 6.96 0.19 -0.74
CA VAL A 57 6.29 1.38 -1.30
C VAL A 57 5.20 0.94 -2.26
N GLU A 58 3.94 1.23 -1.94
CA GLU A 58 2.78 0.77 -2.70
C GLU A 58 1.71 1.86 -2.85
N ASN A 59 0.77 1.63 -3.77
CA ASN A 59 -0.39 2.49 -3.97
C ASN A 59 -1.56 2.11 -3.03
N SER A 60 -2.64 2.91 -3.07
CA SER A 60 -3.77 2.76 -2.15
C SER A 60 -4.57 1.47 -2.25
N LEU A 61 -4.40 0.68 -3.32
CA LEU A 61 -5.02 -0.63 -3.43
C LEU A 61 -4.61 -1.56 -2.28
N HIS A 62 -3.39 -1.38 -1.79
CA HIS A 62 -2.78 -2.20 -0.72
C HIS A 62 -2.89 -1.55 0.66
N SER A 63 -3.53 -0.38 0.76
CA SER A 63 -3.77 0.31 2.03
C SER A 63 -4.93 -0.33 2.77
N ASN A 64 -4.76 -1.57 3.23
CA ASN A 64 -5.79 -2.30 3.98
C ASN A 64 -5.19 -3.05 5.17
N ALA A 65 -6.00 -3.28 6.20
CA ALA A 65 -5.53 -3.86 7.46
C ALA A 65 -4.93 -5.27 7.31
N PRO A 66 -5.53 -6.21 6.53
CA PRO A 66 -4.92 -7.52 6.29
C PRO A 66 -3.51 -7.43 5.68
N HIS A 67 -3.32 -6.57 4.69
CA HIS A 67 -2.03 -6.38 4.03
C HIS A 67 -0.96 -5.75 4.92
N ILE A 68 -1.34 -4.70 5.65
CA ILE A 68 -0.46 -4.07 6.63
C ILE A 68 -0.02 -5.09 7.69
N LYS A 69 -0.93 -5.97 8.11
CA LYS A 69 -0.60 -7.04 9.07
C LYS A 69 0.39 -8.03 8.46
N ASP A 70 0.19 -8.47 7.22
CA ASP A 70 1.11 -9.39 6.54
C ASP A 70 2.53 -8.80 6.43
N LEU A 71 2.67 -7.51 6.10
CA LEU A 71 3.97 -6.84 6.06
C LEU A 71 4.61 -6.73 7.46
N THR A 72 3.80 -6.43 8.48
CA THR A 72 4.26 -6.33 9.87
C THR A 72 4.74 -7.68 10.39
N ASP A 73 4.00 -8.76 10.15
CA ASP A 73 4.38 -10.13 10.52
C ASP A 73 5.70 -10.54 9.83
N LEU A 74 5.98 -10.02 8.63
CA LEU A 74 7.23 -10.22 7.89
C LEU A 74 8.35 -9.23 8.27
N SER A 75 8.17 -8.42 9.32
CA SER A 75 9.12 -7.40 9.76
C SER A 75 9.53 -6.44 8.64
N MET A 76 8.59 -6.07 7.78
CA MET A 76 8.79 -5.08 6.71
C MET A 76 8.14 -3.76 7.09
N HIS A 77 8.88 -2.66 6.97
CA HIS A 77 8.32 -1.32 7.07
C HIS A 77 7.61 -0.96 5.77
N TYR A 78 6.75 0.06 5.78
CA TYR A 78 5.96 0.41 4.60
C TYR A 78 5.61 1.90 4.52
N ILE A 79 5.44 2.38 3.28
CA ILE A 79 4.86 3.67 2.91
C ILE A 79 3.80 3.36 1.85
N ILE A 80 2.53 3.39 2.24
CA ILE A 80 1.42 3.05 1.36
C ILE A 80 0.54 4.28 1.21
N GLY A 81 0.27 4.66 -0.05
CA GLY A 81 -0.58 5.83 -0.32
C GLY A 81 -2.01 5.61 0.18
N ALA A 82 -2.62 6.62 0.80
CA ALA A 82 -4.03 6.62 1.16
C ALA A 82 -4.81 7.54 0.20
N LYS A 83 -5.97 7.10 -0.28
CA LYS A 83 -6.90 7.93 -1.07
C LYS A 83 -8.21 8.15 -0.32
N LYS A 84 -8.81 9.32 -0.53
CA LYS A 84 -10.13 9.71 0.02
C LYS A 84 -11.22 8.66 -0.23
N GLY A 85 -11.27 8.10 -1.44
CA GLY A 85 -12.25 7.07 -1.81
C GLY A 85 -12.15 5.80 -0.97
N ASP A 86 -10.94 5.42 -0.57
CA ASP A 86 -10.62 4.18 0.13
C ASP A 86 -10.66 4.39 1.67
N HIS A 87 -10.46 5.62 2.14
CA HIS A 87 -10.28 5.95 3.56
C HIS A 87 -11.08 7.15 4.04
N ARG A 88 -12.40 7.16 3.83
CA ARG A 88 -13.26 8.32 4.17
C ARG A 88 -13.05 8.85 5.59
N PHE A 89 -12.90 7.97 6.58
CA PHE A 89 -12.66 8.38 7.97
C PHE A 89 -11.34 9.13 8.19
N LEU A 90 -10.27 8.79 7.44
CA LEU A 90 -8.99 9.50 7.55
C LEU A 90 -9.09 10.93 6.99
N PHE A 91 -9.92 11.13 5.97
CA PHE A 91 -10.04 12.42 5.28
C PHE A 91 -11.19 13.28 5.81
N GLN A 92 -12.17 12.70 6.52
CA GLN A 92 -13.34 13.41 7.04
C GLN A 92 -13.01 14.67 7.87
N PRO A 93 -12.00 14.68 8.76
CA PRO A 93 -11.67 15.90 9.52
C PRO A 93 -11.15 17.04 8.63
N VAL A 94 -10.37 16.72 7.59
CA VAL A 94 -9.84 17.71 6.64
C VAL A 94 -10.98 18.31 5.83
N GLU A 95 -11.89 17.46 5.35
CA GLU A 95 -13.07 17.91 4.59
C GLU A 95 -13.99 18.79 5.42
N ASN A 96 -14.21 18.43 6.69
CA ASN A 96 -15.02 19.24 7.59
C ASN A 96 -14.39 20.62 7.86
N ALA A 97 -13.05 20.70 7.88
CA ALA A 97 -12.33 21.97 8.05
C ALA A 97 -12.45 22.84 6.79
N ASP A 98 -12.26 22.26 5.60
CA ASP A 98 -12.38 22.99 4.32
C ASP A 98 -13.79 23.58 4.13
N GLN A 99 -14.84 22.80 4.45
CA GLN A 99 -16.24 23.26 4.39
C GLN A 99 -16.55 24.37 5.40
N ALA A 100 -15.90 24.34 6.57
CA ALA A 100 -16.05 25.38 7.59
C ALA A 100 -15.31 26.68 7.24
N GLU A 101 -14.29 26.63 6.38
CA GLU A 101 -13.62 27.82 5.85
C GLU A 101 -14.36 28.41 4.64
N GLU A 102 -14.88 27.58 3.72
CA GLU A 102 -15.73 28.06 2.61
C GLU A 102 -16.99 28.78 3.12
N GLY A 103 -17.62 28.29 4.20
CA GLY A 103 -18.78 28.94 4.83
C GLY A 103 -18.50 30.27 5.52
N LYS A 104 -17.23 30.66 5.73
CA LYS A 104 -16.85 31.95 6.34
C LYS A 104 -16.67 33.09 5.33
N PHE A 105 -16.43 32.78 4.06
CA PHE A 105 -16.32 33.79 3.00
C PHE A 105 -17.68 34.25 2.45
N ASP A 106 -18.77 33.54 2.74
CA ASP A 106 -20.13 33.90 2.32
C ASP A 106 -20.89 34.79 3.33
N GLN A 107 -20.28 35.10 4.47
CA GLN A 107 -20.91 35.92 5.54
C GLN A 107 -20.37 37.35 5.69
N THR A 108 -19.48 37.81 4.81
CA THR A 108 -19.17 39.25 4.71
C THR A 108 -20.13 39.93 3.74
N HIS A 109 -21.29 40.34 4.26
CA HIS A 109 -22.12 41.42 3.70
C HIS A 109 -21.92 42.69 4.53
#